data_AF-A0A9N9CXN4-F1
#
_entry.id   AF-A0A9N9CXN4-F1
#
_cell.length_a   1.000
_cell.length_b   1.000
_cell.length_c   1.000
_cell.angle_alpha   90.00
_cell.angle_beta   90.00
_cell.angle_gamma   90.00
#
_symmetry.space_group_name_H-M   'P 1'
#
loop_
_entity.id
_entity.type
_entity.pdbx_description
1 polymer ?
#
loop_
_entity_poly.entity_id
_entity_poly.type
_entity_poly.pdbx_seq_one_letter_code
_entity_poly.pdbx_strand_id
1 'polypeptide(L)'
;MSLNGDDDEKKFRKKIRKPSFKYARQFSDTLIGAHMDGSNRSKHKGVSKAGMNKMACETYPNFESPLTQVYRDCLFKNEVFYAKNIGFRTKDHIISLVESEKKALCPIDTKRWILSNGITSLAYGHWRIDAYKSMIKAGMSPELAEKRAMSVKLKPEIESLIEEHIA
;
A
#
# COMPACT_ATOMS: atom_id res chain seq x y z
N MET A 1 -22.56 -13.71 -26.09
CA MET A 1 -23.21 -12.46 -25.67
C MET A 1 -22.45 -11.30 -26.25
N SER A 2 -23.13 -10.43 -26.99
CA SER A 2 -22.61 -9.14 -27.45
C SER A 2 -22.12 -8.32 -26.26
N LEU A 3 -20.81 -8.06 -26.24
CA LEU A 3 -20.17 -7.18 -25.27
C LEU A 3 -20.59 -5.77 -25.64
N ASN A 4 -21.58 -5.22 -24.94
CA ASN A 4 -22.08 -3.88 -25.17
C ASN A 4 -21.01 -2.88 -24.72
N GLY A 5 -20.09 -2.55 -25.63
CA GLY A 5 -19.01 -1.57 -25.47
C GLY A 5 -17.62 -2.19 -25.56
N ASP A 6 -16.79 -1.65 -26.46
CA ASP A 6 -15.38 -2.05 -26.68
C ASP A 6 -14.55 -2.08 -25.39
N ASP A 7 -14.92 -1.26 -24.40
CA ASP A 7 -14.27 -1.17 -23.11
C ASP A 7 -14.50 -2.41 -22.24
N ASP A 8 -15.68 -3.01 -22.30
CA ASP A 8 -16.01 -4.18 -21.48
C ASP A 8 -15.38 -5.45 -22.05
N GLU A 9 -15.24 -5.56 -23.37
CA GLU A 9 -14.45 -6.60 -24.00
C GLU A 9 -12.96 -6.49 -23.65
N LYS A 10 -12.39 -5.28 -23.69
CA LYS A 10 -11.00 -5.03 -23.27
C LYS A 10 -10.78 -5.41 -21.81
N LYS A 11 -11.68 -5.02 -20.92
CA LYS A 11 -11.61 -5.38 -19.48
C LYS A 11 -11.71 -6.89 -19.28
N PHE A 12 -12.58 -7.57 -20.02
CA PHE A 12 -12.76 -9.01 -19.96
C PHE A 12 -11.50 -9.76 -20.43
N ARG A 13 -10.97 -9.43 -21.61
CA ARG A 13 -9.72 -10.03 -22.14
C ARG A 13 -8.54 -9.80 -21.20
N LYS A 14 -8.44 -8.62 -20.60
CA LYS A 14 -7.40 -8.32 -19.59
C LYS A 14 -7.54 -9.17 -18.32
N LYS A 15 -8.75 -9.62 -18.00
CA LYS A 15 -9.03 -10.46 -16.83
C LYS A 15 -8.70 -11.93 -17.09
N ILE A 16 -9.00 -12.44 -18.29
CA ILE A 16 -8.63 -13.80 -18.73
C ILE A 16 -7.11 -13.97 -18.80
N ARG A 17 -6.38 -12.94 -19.26
CA ARG A 17 -4.91 -12.97 -19.38
C ARG A 17 -4.17 -13.00 -18.03
N LYS A 18 -4.86 -12.99 -16.89
CA LYS A 18 -4.19 -13.01 -15.59
C LYS A 18 -3.71 -14.42 -15.27
N PRO A 19 -2.49 -14.58 -14.71
CA PRO A 19 -1.96 -15.89 -14.28
C PRO A 19 -2.84 -16.61 -13.25
N SER A 20 -3.71 -15.88 -12.55
CA SER A 20 -4.62 -16.43 -11.54
C SER A 20 -5.98 -16.85 -12.11
N PHE A 21 -6.26 -16.67 -13.40
CA PHE A 21 -7.52 -17.07 -14.02
C PHE A 21 -7.44 -18.54 -14.43
N LYS A 22 -8.38 -19.38 -13.96
CA LYS A 22 -8.43 -20.80 -14.36
C LYS A 22 -9.41 -21.03 -15.49
N TYR A 23 -10.69 -20.77 -15.22
CA TYR A 23 -11.76 -20.98 -16.18
C TYR A 23 -12.99 -20.14 -15.79
N ALA A 24 -13.89 -19.95 -16.76
CA ALA A 24 -15.19 -19.33 -16.54
C ALA A 24 -16.30 -20.31 -16.93
N ARG A 25 -17.40 -20.31 -16.16
CA ARG A 25 -18.61 -21.10 -16.41
C ARG A 25 -19.80 -20.16 -16.51
N GLN A 26 -20.54 -20.27 -17.61
CA GLN A 26 -21.80 -19.56 -17.77
C GLN A 26 -22.89 -20.23 -16.92
N PHE A 27 -23.61 -19.45 -16.12
CA PHE A 27 -24.72 -19.92 -15.30
C PHE A 27 -26.06 -19.49 -15.88
N SER A 28 -26.11 -18.32 -16.51
CA SER A 28 -27.27 -17.84 -17.28
C SER A 28 -26.81 -16.99 -18.45
N ASP A 29 -27.74 -16.63 -19.32
CA ASP A 29 -27.64 -15.39 -20.09
C ASP A 29 -27.41 -14.28 -19.06
N THR A 30 -26.41 -13.41 -19.11
CA THR A 30 -26.09 -12.37 -18.10
C THR A 30 -25.19 -12.78 -16.93
N LEU A 31 -25.19 -14.03 -16.44
CA LEU A 31 -24.33 -14.42 -15.31
C LEU A 31 -23.25 -15.43 -15.71
N ILE A 32 -21.99 -15.02 -15.56
CA ILE A 32 -20.81 -15.86 -15.76
C ILE A 32 -20.01 -15.88 -14.47
N GLY A 33 -19.79 -17.06 -13.89
CA GLY A 33 -18.89 -17.24 -12.76
C GLY A 33 -17.48 -17.56 -13.24
N ALA A 34 -16.49 -16.88 -12.68
CA ALA A 34 -15.08 -17.11 -12.98
C ALA A 34 -14.38 -17.75 -11.78
N HIS A 35 -13.72 -18.89 -12.00
CA HIS A 35 -12.87 -19.50 -11.01
C HIS A 35 -11.48 -18.86 -11.07
N MET A 36 -11.09 -18.17 -10.01
CA MET A 36 -9.75 -17.59 -9.86
C MET A 36 -8.99 -18.30 -8.75
N ASP A 37 -7.70 -18.55 -8.96
CA ASP A 37 -6.83 -19.06 -7.92
C ASP A 37 -6.77 -18.09 -6.74
N GLY A 38 -6.78 -18.65 -5.53
CA GLY A 38 -6.67 -17.90 -4.30
C GLY A 38 -5.37 -17.07 -4.31
N SER A 39 -5.50 -15.75 -4.32
CA SER A 39 -4.33 -14.90 -4.11
C SER A 39 -4.05 -14.82 -2.60
N ASN A 40 -3.14 -15.68 -2.10
CA ASN A 40 -2.68 -15.63 -0.71
C ASN A 40 -1.89 -14.36 -0.37
N ARG A 41 -1.61 -13.50 -1.36
CA ARG A 41 -1.05 -12.17 -1.11
C ARG A 41 -2.17 -11.24 -0.67
N SER A 42 -2.31 -11.11 0.65
CA SER A 42 -2.88 -9.92 1.28
C SER A 42 -2.12 -8.70 0.76
N LYS A 43 -2.55 -8.12 -0.37
CA LYS A 43 -2.19 -6.76 -0.69
C LYS A 43 -3.04 -5.91 0.23
N HIS A 44 -2.44 -5.21 1.19
CA HIS A 44 -3.10 -4.10 1.86
C HIS A 44 -3.53 -3.11 0.77
N LYS A 45 -4.76 -3.25 0.29
CA LYS A 45 -5.31 -2.39 -0.76
C LYS A 45 -5.63 -1.06 -0.09
N GLY A 46 -4.99 0.00 -0.56
CA GLY A 46 -5.29 1.36 -0.15
C GLY A 46 -6.74 1.74 -0.46
N VAL A 47 -7.12 2.92 0.01
CA VAL A 47 -8.43 3.52 -0.30
C VAL A 47 -8.45 3.93 -1.78
N SER A 48 -9.60 3.79 -2.43
CA SER A 48 -9.76 4.26 -3.82
C SER A 48 -9.74 5.79 -3.86
N LYS A 49 -9.36 6.37 -5.01
CA LYS A 49 -9.44 7.84 -5.22
C LYS A 49 -10.85 8.39 -4.93
N ALA A 50 -11.88 7.65 -5.35
CA ALA A 50 -13.28 8.00 -5.05
C ALA A 50 -13.59 7.97 -3.55
N GLY A 51 -13.13 6.95 -2.83
CA GLY A 51 -13.29 6.87 -1.38
C GLY A 51 -12.55 7.98 -0.63
N MET A 52 -11.36 8.36 -1.10
CA MET A 52 -10.61 9.50 -0.56
C MET A 52 -11.32 10.82 -0.80
N ASN A 53 -11.82 11.07 -2.01
CA ASN A 53 -12.57 12.29 -2.31
C ASN A 53 -13.85 12.39 -1.48
N LYS A 54 -14.59 11.28 -1.34
CA LYS A 54 -15.80 11.24 -0.51
C LYS A 54 -15.49 11.60 0.94
N MET A 55 -14.47 10.97 1.53
CA MET A 55 -14.02 11.28 2.89
C MET A 55 -13.59 12.75 3.02
N ALA A 56 -12.86 13.29 2.04
CA ALA A 56 -12.41 14.68 2.09
C ALA A 56 -13.58 15.67 2.04
N CYS A 57 -14.57 15.45 1.17
CA CYS A 57 -15.78 16.28 1.10
C CYS A 57 -16.65 16.17 2.36
N GLU A 58 -16.73 14.98 2.97
CA GLU A 58 -17.43 14.79 4.25
C GLU A 58 -16.72 15.52 5.41
N THR A 59 -15.38 15.53 5.40
CA THR A 59 -14.56 16.16 6.46
C THR A 59 -14.51 17.69 6.32
N TYR A 60 -14.34 18.19 5.10
CA TYR A 60 -14.20 19.62 4.80
C TYR A 60 -15.20 20.04 3.70
N PRO A 61 -16.52 20.09 3.99
CA PRO A 61 -17.55 20.35 2.99
C PRO A 61 -17.50 21.76 2.39
N ASN A 62 -16.94 22.73 3.13
CA ASN A 62 -16.93 24.15 2.75
C ASN A 62 -15.60 24.60 2.11
N PHE A 63 -14.64 23.70 1.92
CA PHE A 63 -13.37 24.03 1.29
C PHE A 63 -13.46 23.88 -0.23
N GLU A 64 -12.89 24.83 -0.97
CA GLU A 64 -12.79 24.76 -2.44
C GLU A 64 -12.00 23.52 -2.90
N SER A 65 -11.02 23.10 -2.12
CA SER A 65 -10.26 21.86 -2.36
C SER A 65 -10.16 21.02 -1.08
N PRO A 66 -11.19 20.22 -0.76
CA PRO A 66 -11.25 19.44 0.47
C PRO A 66 -10.08 18.47 0.59
N LEU A 67 -9.69 17.82 -0.51
CA LEU A 67 -8.58 16.87 -0.54
C LEU A 67 -7.23 17.52 -0.19
N THR A 68 -7.01 18.75 -0.67
CA THR A 68 -5.79 19.51 -0.36
C THR A 68 -5.74 19.87 1.13
N GLN A 69 -6.89 20.22 1.71
CA GLN A 69 -6.98 20.53 3.13
C GLN A 69 -6.69 19.31 4.00
N VAL A 70 -7.30 18.16 3.68
CA VAL A 70 -6.99 16.87 4.34
C VAL A 70 -5.49 16.56 4.26
N TYR A 71 -4.87 16.77 3.10
CA TYR A 71 -3.43 16.51 2.93
C TYR A 71 -2.57 17.44 3.80
N ARG A 72 -2.89 18.73 3.85
CA ARG A 72 -2.17 19.71 4.69
C ARG A 72 -2.29 19.35 6.16
N ASP A 73 -3.49 19.03 6.62
CA ASP A 73 -3.73 18.68 8.02
C ASP A 73 -3.06 17.36 8.39
N CYS A 74 -3.08 16.39 7.48
CA CYS A 74 -2.35 15.15 7.67
C CYS A 74 -0.86 15.42 7.88
N LEU A 75 -0.24 16.20 7.00
CA LEU A 75 1.20 16.45 7.02
C LEU A 75 1.65 17.36 8.18
N PHE A 76 0.95 18.47 8.42
CA PHE A 76 1.40 19.51 9.35
C PHE A 76 0.81 19.38 10.76
N LYS A 77 -0.39 18.81 10.89
CA LYS A 77 -0.99 18.53 12.20
C LYS A 77 -0.74 17.11 12.69
N ASN A 78 -0.05 16.29 11.87
CA ASN A 78 0.25 14.89 12.16
C ASN A 78 -1.03 14.05 12.37
N GLU A 79 -2.10 14.39 11.63
CA GLU A 79 -3.41 13.73 11.73
C GLU A 79 -3.52 12.53 10.77
N VAL A 80 -4.12 11.44 11.25
CA VAL A 80 -4.40 10.25 10.44
C VAL A 80 -5.85 10.28 10.00
N PHE A 81 -6.10 10.13 8.69
CA PHE A 81 -7.44 10.11 8.14
C PHE A 81 -7.86 8.70 7.75
N TYR A 82 -9.13 8.38 7.97
CA TYR A 82 -9.74 7.10 7.66
C TYR A 82 -10.87 7.29 6.66
N ALA A 83 -11.01 6.36 5.72
CA ALA A 83 -12.11 6.36 4.77
C ALA A 83 -12.90 5.05 4.87
N LYS A 84 -14.23 5.19 4.78
CA LYS A 84 -15.16 4.07 4.69
C LYS A 84 -14.98 3.35 3.36
N ASN A 85 -14.81 2.03 3.44
CA ASN A 85 -14.68 1.16 2.29
C ASN A 85 -15.80 0.13 2.34
N ILE A 86 -16.75 0.26 1.42
CA ILE A 86 -17.84 -0.70 1.26
C ILE A 86 -17.43 -1.70 0.20
N GLY A 87 -17.48 -2.99 0.52
CA GLY A 87 -17.12 -4.06 -0.39
C GLY A 87 -17.93 -5.33 -0.17
N PHE A 88 -18.05 -6.13 -1.22
CA PHE A 88 -18.61 -7.47 -1.10
C PHE A 88 -17.59 -8.42 -0.48
N ARG A 89 -18.05 -9.19 0.51
CA ARG A 89 -17.28 -10.28 1.11
C ARG A 89 -18.08 -11.57 0.99
N THR A 90 -17.40 -12.63 0.59
CA THR A 90 -17.98 -13.97 0.51
C THR A 90 -17.33 -14.86 1.55
N LYS A 91 -18.14 -15.46 2.42
CA LYS A 91 -17.71 -16.47 3.37
C LYS A 91 -18.76 -17.57 3.38
N ASP A 92 -18.33 -18.83 3.28
CA ASP A 92 -19.24 -19.99 3.31
C ASP A 92 -20.39 -19.86 2.27
N HIS A 93 -20.07 -19.39 1.06
CA HIS A 93 -21.02 -19.08 -0.02
C HIS A 93 -22.08 -18.01 0.28
N ILE A 94 -22.04 -17.38 1.45
CA ILE A 94 -22.89 -16.24 1.81
C ILE A 94 -22.19 -14.95 1.35
N ILE A 95 -22.88 -14.17 0.52
CA ILE A 95 -22.44 -12.85 0.07
C ILE A 95 -22.99 -11.81 1.04
N SER A 96 -22.09 -10.99 1.60
CA SER A 96 -22.45 -9.88 2.49
C SER A 96 -21.86 -8.58 1.98
N LEU A 97 -22.58 -7.49 2.22
CA LEU A 97 -22.04 -6.14 2.11
C LEU A 97 -21.31 -5.82 3.42
N VAL A 98 -20.02 -5.52 3.34
CA VAL A 98 -19.19 -5.21 4.51
C VAL A 98 -18.65 -3.80 4.36
N GLU A 99 -18.96 -2.96 5.34
CA GLU A 99 -18.29 -1.68 5.54
C GLU A 99 -17.04 -1.91 6.39
N SER A 100 -15.92 -1.33 5.97
CA SER A 100 -14.66 -1.39 6.71
C SER A 100 -13.97 -0.04 6.65
N GLU A 101 -13.49 0.45 7.78
CA GLU A 101 -12.65 1.64 7.81
C GLU A 101 -11.22 1.29 7.44
N LYS A 102 -10.64 2.10 6.55
CA LYS A 102 -9.25 1.94 6.10
C LYS A 102 -8.52 3.26 6.29
N LYS A 103 -7.28 3.19 6.77
CA LYS A 103 -6.37 4.35 6.77
C LYS A 103 -6.24 4.87 5.34
N ALA A 104 -6.67 6.10 5.12
CA ALA A 104 -6.64 6.79 3.85
C ALA A 104 -5.35 7.59 3.70
N LEU A 105 -5.04 8.41 4.69
CA LEU A 105 -3.83 9.23 4.76
C LEU A 105 -3.21 9.09 6.16
N CYS A 106 -1.89 9.00 6.18
CA CYS A 106 -1.11 8.88 7.41
C CYS A 106 0.16 9.70 7.23
N PRO A 107 0.53 10.56 8.19
CA PRO A 107 1.74 11.37 8.13
C PRO A 107 3.00 10.50 8.23
N ILE A 108 2.89 9.40 8.97
CA ILE A 108 3.98 8.46 9.17
C ILE A 108 4.03 7.50 7.97
N ASP A 109 5.11 7.55 7.20
CA ASP A 109 5.40 6.51 6.21
C ASP A 109 5.85 5.23 6.93
N THR A 110 4.89 4.32 7.18
CA THR A 110 5.15 2.98 7.75
C THR A 110 6.13 2.11 6.96
N LYS A 111 6.64 2.54 5.80
CA LYS A 111 7.64 1.79 5.02
C LYS A 111 9.06 2.35 5.11
N ARG A 112 9.24 3.48 5.79
CA ARG A 112 10.53 4.16 5.92
C ARG A 112 10.88 4.40 7.38
N TRP A 113 12.16 4.22 7.70
CA TRP A 113 12.80 4.71 8.90
C TRP A 113 13.29 6.13 8.63
N ILE A 114 12.74 7.12 9.34
CA ILE A 114 13.18 8.51 9.27
C ILE A 114 14.32 8.71 10.29
N LEU A 115 15.46 9.23 9.83
CA LEU A 115 16.64 9.49 10.67
C LEU A 115 16.41 10.71 11.58
N SER A 116 17.29 10.92 12.55
CA SER A 116 17.18 12.01 13.53
C SER A 116 17.06 13.41 12.93
N ASN A 117 17.58 13.62 11.72
CA ASN A 117 17.49 14.90 11.00
C ASN A 117 16.13 15.18 10.34
N GLY A 118 15.19 14.23 10.35
CA GLY A 118 13.85 14.39 9.76
C GLY A 118 13.78 14.41 8.22
N ILE A 119 14.91 14.39 7.51
CA ILE A 119 14.97 14.52 6.05
C ILE A 119 15.39 13.21 5.40
N THR A 120 16.50 12.63 5.87
CA THR A 120 17.01 11.39 5.31
C THR A 120 16.23 10.21 5.83
N SER A 121 15.91 9.26 4.96
CA SER A 121 15.17 8.06 5.32
C SER A 121 15.79 6.81 4.71
N LEU A 122 15.67 5.69 5.42
CA LEU A 122 16.04 4.36 4.97
C LEU A 122 14.77 3.53 4.79
N ALA A 123 14.74 2.63 3.82
CA ALA A 123 13.65 1.64 3.73
C ALA A 123 13.70 0.70 4.94
N TYR A 124 12.55 0.25 5.45
CA TYR A 124 12.54 -0.82 6.47
C TYR A 124 13.25 -2.08 5.93
N GLY A 125 14.11 -2.67 6.77
CA GLY A 125 14.95 -3.82 6.40
C GLY A 125 16.29 -3.45 5.77
N HIS A 126 16.62 -2.16 5.63
CA HIS A 126 17.94 -1.72 5.20
C HIS A 126 19.01 -2.14 6.23
N TRP A 127 20.12 -2.75 5.81
CA TRP A 127 21.14 -3.32 6.72
C TRP A 127 21.68 -2.34 7.79
N ARG A 128 21.80 -1.04 7.46
CA ARG A 128 22.20 0.01 8.43
C ARG A 128 21.28 0.12 9.64
N ILE A 129 19.99 -0.18 9.47
CA ILE A 129 19.02 -0.21 10.55
C ILE A 129 19.39 -1.29 11.57
N ASP A 130 19.81 -2.46 11.10
CA ASP A 130 20.17 -3.57 11.99
C ASP A 130 21.53 -3.35 12.65
N ALA A 131 22.47 -2.70 11.95
CA ALA A 131 23.70 -2.20 12.56
C ALA A 131 23.40 -1.21 13.71
N TYR A 132 22.51 -0.24 13.47
CA TYR A 132 22.05 0.70 14.50
C TYR A 132 21.44 -0.02 15.71
N LYS A 133 20.48 -0.94 15.50
CA LYS A 133 19.84 -1.71 16.59
C LYS A 133 20.88 -2.48 17.42
N SER A 134 21.89 -3.04 16.76
CA SER A 134 22.97 -3.76 17.43
C SER A 134 23.81 -2.84 18.32
N MET A 135 24.10 -1.61 17.87
CA MET A 135 24.82 -0.59 18.65
C MET A 135 24.00 -0.10 19.84
N ILE A 136 22.69 0.12 19.67
CA ILE A 136 21.77 0.44 20.78
C ILE A 136 21.76 -0.67 21.82
N LYS A 137 21.67 -1.93 21.38
CA LYS A 137 21.68 -3.09 22.27
C LYS A 137 22.99 -3.21 23.06
N ALA A 138 24.09 -2.72 22.50
CA ALA A 138 25.38 -2.62 23.19
C ALA A 138 25.49 -1.43 24.16
N GLY A 139 24.41 -0.68 24.39
CA GLY A 139 24.36 0.44 25.34
C GLY A 139 24.84 1.78 24.77
N MET A 140 24.98 1.91 23.45
CA MET A 140 25.41 3.15 22.82
C MET A 140 24.26 4.18 22.77
N SER A 141 24.58 5.47 22.86
CA SER A 141 23.57 6.52 22.71
C SER A 141 22.99 6.53 21.28
N PRO A 142 21.69 6.85 21.11
CA PRO A 142 21.03 6.83 19.79
C PRO A 142 21.71 7.68 18.72
N GLU A 143 22.09 8.91 19.07
CA GLU A 143 22.73 9.83 18.11
C GLU A 143 24.09 9.31 17.64
N LEU A 144 24.87 8.72 18.54
CA LEU A 144 26.19 8.16 18.21
C LEU A 144 26.05 6.89 17.37
N ALA A 145 25.09 6.03 17.73
CA ALA A 145 24.77 4.82 16.98
C ALA A 145 24.31 5.15 15.55
N GLU A 146 23.49 6.18 15.36
CA GLU A 146 23.02 6.61 14.04
C GLU A 146 24.19 7.13 13.19
N LYS A 147 25.02 8.04 13.73
CA LYS A 147 26.21 8.54 13.04
C LYS A 147 27.15 7.43 12.63
N ARG A 148 27.42 6.47 13.54
CA ARG A 148 28.26 5.32 13.25
C ARG A 148 27.64 4.45 12.16
N ALA A 149 26.39 4.03 12.30
CA ALA A 149 25.70 3.19 11.32
C ALA A 149 25.71 3.81 9.91
N MET A 150 25.62 5.14 9.80
CA MET A 150 25.69 5.84 8.51
C MET A 150 27.10 5.93 7.95
N SER A 151 28.12 5.98 8.81
CA SER A 151 29.53 5.98 8.40
C SER A 151 30.07 4.60 7.99
N VAL A 152 29.40 3.52 8.41
CA VAL A 152 29.78 2.15 8.04
C VAL A 152 29.65 1.99 6.53
N LYS A 153 30.72 1.46 5.93
CA LYS A 153 30.74 0.96 4.55
C LYS A 153 30.61 -0.56 4.57
N LEU A 154 29.88 -1.10 3.59
CA LEU A 154 29.86 -2.53 3.35
C LEU A 154 31.24 -3.00 2.92
N LYS A 155 31.51 -4.30 3.07
CA LYS A 155 32.69 -4.89 2.44
C LYS A 155 32.55 -4.74 0.92
N PRO A 156 33.63 -4.40 0.19
CA PRO A 156 33.59 -4.19 -1.25
C PRO A 156 32.97 -5.38 -2.01
N GLU A 157 33.26 -6.60 -1.55
CA GLU A 157 32.75 -7.87 -2.09
C GLU A 157 31.22 -7.98 -2.03
N ILE A 158 30.59 -7.46 -0.97
CA ILE A 158 29.13 -7.49 -0.81
C ILE A 158 28.50 -6.34 -1.60
N GLU A 159 29.19 -5.21 -1.71
CA GLU A 159 28.75 -4.06 -2.48
C GLU A 159 28.68 -4.41 -3.98
N SER A 160 29.69 -5.08 -4.52
CA SER A 160 29.69 -5.55 -5.92
C SER A 160 28.59 -6.58 -6.21
N LEU A 161 28.35 -7.53 -5.28
CA LEU A 161 27.28 -8.52 -5.41
C LEU A 161 25.87 -7.89 -5.43
N ILE A 162 25.66 -6.80 -4.69
CA ILE A 162 24.39 -6.06 -4.69
C ILE A 162 24.21 -5.32 -6.02
N GLU A 163 25.26 -4.68 -6.52
CA GLU A 163 25.23 -3.97 -7.81
C GLU A 163 24.93 -4.91 -8.98
N GLU A 164 25.53 -6.10 -9.00
CA GLU A 164 25.24 -7.15 -10.00
C GLU A 164 23.80 -7.67 -9.95
N HIS A 165 23.13 -7.63 -8.79
CA HIS A 165 21.76 -8.12 -8.63
C HIS A 165 20.68 -7.08 -8.97
N ILE A 166 21.06 -5.80 -9.02
CA ILE A 166 20.15 -4.67 -9.32
C ILE A 166 20.22 -4.28 -10.81
N ALA A 167 21.31 -4.62 -11.51
CA ALA A 167 21.48 -4.48 -12.96
C ALA A 167 20.66 -5.50 -13.76
#